data_AF-A0A1G2M9H8-F1
#
_entry.id   AF-A0A1G2M9H8-F1
#
_cell.length_a   1.000
_cell.length_b   1.000
_cell.length_c   1.000
_cell.angle_alpha   90.00
_cell.angle_beta   90.00
_cell.angle_gamma   90.00
#
_symmetry.space_group_name_H-M   'P 1'
#
loop_
_entity.id
_entity.type
_entity.pdbx_description
1 polymer ?
#
loop_
_entity_poly.entity_id
_entity_poly.type
_entity_poly.pdbx_seq_one_letter_code
_entity_poly.pdbx_strand_id
1 'polypeptide(L)'
;MQRFFSTRKGDTVRSITLSLVFSSLFIAVSVGAATTISTSITTGGTLSVTGASTLTGLTTMVYASSTGQSLSGNIQVAGNILANGYATTTGSNGNIATAGTLTVVGTSSFTGLTTMVYASSTGQSLTGNLMVNGYATTTGSNGNIATAGTLTVVGTSNFTGIATIAYASTTATTNSGLASTSSLVVGGNSTNGTLAGMIFGTCNLAQSSITASTTAFRTCSTATGVTTSFKVFVQATSTLTNGVTVPSNGGPGFAILSASSTAVDTISVEISNLTGSANTPSGTLNFWAVR
;
A
#
# COMPACT_ATOMS: atom_id res chain seq x y z
N MET A 1 37.53 -17.30 -109.41
CA MET A 1 37.28 -18.38 -108.42
C MET A 1 38.33 -19.46 -108.65
N GLN A 2 38.78 -20.13 -107.58
CA GLN A 2 39.69 -21.28 -107.58
C GLN A 2 41.21 -20.99 -107.63
N ARG A 3 41.87 -21.07 -106.47
CA ARG A 3 42.76 -22.19 -106.06
C ARG A 3 43.77 -21.70 -105.03
N PHE A 4 43.46 -21.89 -103.76
CA PHE A 4 44.46 -21.86 -102.70
C PHE A 4 44.05 -22.81 -101.58
N PHE A 5 44.25 -24.11 -101.77
CA PHE A 5 44.54 -25.05 -100.69
C PHE A 5 45.32 -26.24 -101.26
N SER A 6 46.63 -26.27 -100.99
CA SER A 6 47.51 -27.43 -101.16
C SER A 6 47.57 -28.17 -99.83
N THR A 7 47.22 -29.45 -99.80
CA THR A 7 47.24 -30.31 -98.60
C THR A 7 48.50 -31.19 -98.59
N ARG A 8 49.56 -30.76 -97.89
CA ARG A 8 50.50 -31.72 -97.27
C ARG A 8 49.80 -32.30 -96.04
N LYS A 9 49.89 -33.61 -95.83
CA LYS A 9 49.18 -34.37 -94.79
C LYS A 9 49.33 -33.82 -93.35
N GLY A 10 50.37 -33.02 -93.08
CA GLY A 10 50.57 -32.28 -91.82
C GLY A 10 49.88 -30.90 -91.72
N ASP A 11 49.62 -30.24 -92.86
CA ASP A 11 48.96 -28.93 -92.92
C ASP A 11 47.44 -29.05 -92.72
N THR A 12 46.84 -30.18 -93.13
CA THR A 12 45.42 -30.47 -92.87
C THR A 12 45.16 -30.61 -91.38
N VAL A 13 46.06 -31.27 -90.63
CA VAL A 13 45.93 -31.43 -89.18
C VAL A 13 46.10 -30.09 -88.48
N ARG A 14 47.09 -29.27 -88.86
CA ARG A 14 47.27 -27.91 -88.30
C ARG A 14 46.08 -27.01 -88.59
N SER A 15 45.50 -27.06 -89.80
CA SER A 15 44.32 -26.28 -90.17
C SER A 15 43.08 -26.70 -89.37
N ILE A 16 42.89 -28.00 -89.15
CA ILE A 16 41.76 -28.53 -88.36
C ILE A 16 41.94 -28.14 -86.88
N THR A 17 43.14 -28.31 -86.32
CA THR A 17 43.44 -27.91 -84.94
C THR A 17 43.25 -26.41 -84.74
N LEU A 18 43.73 -25.57 -85.66
CA LEU A 18 43.59 -24.12 -85.56
C LEU A 18 42.12 -23.69 -85.68
N SER A 19 41.34 -24.33 -86.57
CA SER A 19 39.91 -24.09 -86.70
C SER A 19 39.13 -24.48 -85.44
N LEU A 20 39.49 -25.59 -84.80
CA LEU A 20 38.86 -26.02 -83.54
C LEU A 20 39.23 -25.08 -82.40
N VAL A 21 40.48 -24.59 -82.34
CA VAL A 21 40.92 -23.59 -81.36
C VAL A 21 40.20 -22.26 -81.57
N PHE A 22 40.08 -21.77 -82.80
CA PHE A 22 39.35 -20.53 -83.08
C PHE A 22 37.85 -20.66 -82.83
N SER A 23 37.24 -21.78 -83.18
CA SER A 23 35.81 -22.02 -82.93
C SER A 23 35.52 -22.14 -81.43
N SER A 24 36.35 -22.87 -80.69
CA SER A 24 36.23 -22.96 -79.22
C SER A 24 36.52 -21.64 -78.53
N LEU A 25 37.49 -20.84 -79.01
CA LEU A 25 37.76 -19.50 -78.49
C LEU A 25 36.62 -18.53 -78.78
N PHE A 26 36.05 -18.57 -79.99
CA PHE A 26 34.89 -17.75 -80.35
C PHE A 26 33.68 -18.10 -79.50
N ILE A 27 33.39 -19.40 -79.32
CA ILE A 27 32.33 -19.87 -78.44
C ILE A 27 32.61 -19.44 -77.00
N ALA A 28 33.83 -19.66 -76.48
CA ALA A 28 34.22 -19.27 -75.13
C ALA A 28 34.12 -17.76 -74.88
N VAL A 29 34.45 -16.92 -75.86
CA VAL A 29 34.29 -15.45 -75.76
C VAL A 29 32.81 -15.06 -75.86
N SER A 30 32.03 -15.71 -76.74
CA SER A 30 30.60 -15.43 -76.91
C SER A 30 29.70 -15.94 -75.77
N VAL A 31 30.11 -17.02 -75.09
CA VAL A 31 29.38 -17.65 -73.97
C VAL A 31 29.92 -17.19 -72.62
N GLY A 32 31.22 -16.86 -72.54
CA GLY A 32 31.88 -16.36 -71.32
C GLY A 32 31.70 -14.86 -71.08
N ALA A 33 31.26 -14.10 -72.08
CA ALA A 33 30.66 -12.79 -71.84
C ALA A 33 29.29 -13.03 -71.22
N ALA A 34 29.18 -12.82 -69.91
CA ALA A 34 27.91 -12.59 -69.25
C ALA A 34 27.05 -11.69 -70.15
N THR A 35 25.76 -12.03 -70.33
CA THR A 35 24.80 -11.18 -71.03
C THR A 35 24.57 -9.89 -70.23
N THR A 36 25.52 -8.96 -70.32
CA THR A 36 25.42 -7.64 -69.70
C THR A 36 24.44 -6.81 -70.53
N ILE A 37 23.20 -6.69 -70.06
CA ILE A 37 22.21 -5.77 -70.62
C ILE A 37 22.53 -4.38 -70.04
N SER A 38 22.99 -3.45 -70.88
CA SER A 38 23.58 -2.17 -70.45
C SER A 38 22.56 -1.05 -70.15
N THR A 39 21.26 -1.30 -70.23
CA THR A 39 20.24 -0.25 -70.08
C THR A 39 19.07 -0.67 -69.19
N SER A 40 17.93 -1.02 -69.79
CA SER A 40 16.68 -1.29 -69.10
C SER A 40 16.10 -2.61 -69.60
N ILE A 41 15.47 -3.36 -68.69
CA ILE A 41 14.68 -4.53 -69.02
C ILE A 41 13.21 -4.14 -68.84
N THR A 42 12.44 -4.16 -69.93
CA THR A 42 10.98 -3.98 -69.91
C THR A 42 10.34 -5.21 -70.52
N THR A 43 9.61 -5.97 -69.73
CA THR A 43 8.91 -7.17 -70.18
C THR A 43 7.40 -6.90 -70.23
N GLY A 44 6.71 -7.39 -71.27
CA GLY A 44 5.24 -7.39 -71.33
C GLY A 44 4.59 -8.44 -70.40
N GLY A 45 5.41 -9.21 -69.67
CA GLY A 45 5.00 -10.25 -68.73
C GLY A 45 5.99 -10.37 -67.57
N THR A 46 5.93 -11.47 -66.81
CA THR A 46 6.75 -11.67 -65.60
C THR A 46 8.23 -11.89 -65.93
N LEU A 47 9.11 -11.16 -65.23
CA LEU A 47 10.53 -11.46 -65.16
C LEU A 47 10.78 -12.49 -64.04
N SER A 48 11.26 -13.69 -64.39
CA SER A 48 11.66 -14.71 -63.42
C SER A 48 13.18 -14.67 -63.22
N VAL A 49 13.63 -14.47 -61.99
CA VAL A 49 15.04 -14.56 -61.62
C VAL A 49 15.19 -15.73 -60.64
N THR A 50 15.93 -16.76 -61.03
CA THR A 50 16.11 -17.99 -60.23
C THR A 50 17.30 -17.90 -59.26
N GLY A 51 18.18 -16.91 -59.45
CA GLY A 51 19.31 -16.62 -58.57
C GLY A 51 19.09 -15.38 -57.70
N ALA A 52 20.14 -14.97 -56.99
CA ALA A 52 20.13 -13.72 -56.24
C ALA A 52 20.22 -12.51 -57.19
N SER A 53 19.32 -11.54 -57.01
CA SER A 53 19.42 -10.23 -57.65
C SER A 53 20.13 -9.26 -56.70
N THR A 54 21.21 -8.62 -57.16
CA THR A 54 21.87 -7.55 -56.40
C THR A 54 21.45 -6.20 -56.98
N LEU A 55 20.67 -5.43 -56.23
CA LEU A 55 20.29 -4.06 -56.58
C LEU A 55 21.07 -3.10 -55.68
N THR A 56 21.95 -2.29 -56.29
CA THR A 56 22.91 -1.43 -55.56
C THR A 56 22.43 0.02 -55.39
N GLY A 57 21.26 0.36 -55.94
CA GLY A 57 20.65 1.69 -55.85
C GLY A 57 19.31 1.70 -55.13
N LEU A 58 18.65 2.87 -55.10
CA LEU A 58 17.30 3.01 -54.60
C LEU A 58 16.36 2.09 -55.39
N THR A 59 15.72 1.17 -54.69
CA THR A 59 14.76 0.25 -55.29
C THR A 59 13.35 0.71 -54.93
N THR A 60 12.55 1.03 -55.93
CA THR A 60 11.11 1.27 -55.76
C THR A 60 10.36 0.03 -56.19
N MET A 61 9.68 -0.62 -55.25
CA MET A 61 8.79 -1.74 -55.53
C MET A 61 7.34 -1.31 -55.35
N VAL A 62 6.50 -1.51 -56.36
CA VAL A 62 5.07 -1.22 -56.30
C VAL A 62 4.32 -2.55 -56.22
N TYR A 63 3.48 -2.73 -55.20
CA TYR A 63 2.73 -3.97 -54.92
C TYR A 63 3.60 -5.23 -54.74
N ALA A 64 4.82 -5.10 -54.23
CA ALA A 64 5.66 -6.27 -53.94
C ALA A 64 5.07 -7.10 -52.79
N SER A 65 5.04 -8.42 -53.00
CA SER A 65 4.81 -9.42 -51.97
C SER A 65 6.11 -10.19 -51.78
N SER A 66 6.58 -10.28 -50.54
CA SER A 66 7.81 -10.99 -50.19
C SER A 66 7.56 -11.88 -48.99
N THR A 67 8.13 -13.08 -49.00
CA THR A 67 8.01 -14.05 -47.89
C THR A 67 8.98 -13.75 -46.74
N GLY A 68 10.02 -12.95 -47.00
CA GLY A 68 10.96 -12.48 -46.01
C GLY A 68 11.64 -11.20 -46.48
N GLN A 69 11.86 -10.29 -45.54
CA GLN A 69 12.65 -9.08 -45.76
C GLN A 69 13.65 -8.95 -44.61
N SER A 70 14.93 -8.82 -44.94
CA SER A 70 15.99 -8.52 -43.97
C SER A 70 16.58 -7.17 -44.35
N LEU A 71 16.43 -6.18 -43.48
CA LEU A 71 16.93 -4.82 -43.68
C LEU A 71 17.92 -4.51 -42.57
N SER A 72 19.08 -3.96 -42.93
CA SER A 72 20.10 -3.52 -41.96
C SER A 72 19.88 -2.07 -41.47
N GLY A 73 18.86 -1.39 -41.99
CA GLY A 73 18.57 0.01 -41.69
C GLY A 73 17.15 0.23 -41.18
N ASN A 74 16.71 1.48 -41.22
CA ASN A 74 15.37 1.85 -40.77
C ASN A 74 14.30 1.39 -41.77
N ILE A 75 13.16 0.95 -41.25
CA ILE A 75 11.94 0.74 -42.02
C ILE A 75 11.05 1.97 -41.81
N GLN A 76 10.77 2.72 -42.87
CA GLN A 76 9.79 3.81 -42.83
C GLN A 76 8.53 3.36 -43.56
N VAL A 77 7.39 3.37 -42.86
CA VAL A 77 6.09 2.99 -43.42
C VAL A 77 5.14 4.17 -43.24
N ALA A 78 4.48 4.62 -44.31
CA ALA A 78 3.51 5.71 -44.23
C ALA A 78 2.15 5.26 -43.66
N GLY A 79 1.86 3.96 -43.74
CA GLY A 79 0.66 3.33 -43.18
C GLY A 79 0.99 2.37 -42.04
N ASN A 80 0.25 1.26 -41.98
CA ASN A 80 0.31 0.32 -40.86
C ASN A 80 1.27 -0.84 -41.17
N ILE A 81 1.93 -1.34 -40.12
CA ILE A 81 2.59 -2.64 -40.13
C ILE A 81 1.62 -3.64 -39.51
N LEU A 82 1.16 -4.64 -40.26
CA LEU A 82 0.34 -5.74 -39.77
C LEU A 82 1.23 -6.97 -39.56
N ALA A 83 1.42 -7.37 -38.31
CA ALA A 83 2.11 -8.62 -37.97
C ALA A 83 1.07 -9.67 -37.56
N ASN A 84 0.92 -10.74 -38.36
CA ASN A 84 0.04 -11.86 -38.03
C ASN A 84 0.60 -12.78 -36.92
N GLY A 85 1.84 -12.52 -36.48
CA GLY A 85 2.50 -13.21 -35.38
C GLY A 85 3.13 -12.22 -34.41
N TYR A 86 4.24 -12.59 -33.77
CA TYR A 86 4.92 -11.69 -32.83
C TYR A 86 5.74 -10.62 -33.56
N ALA A 87 5.55 -9.36 -33.16
CA ALA A 87 6.55 -8.32 -33.39
C ALA A 87 7.61 -8.43 -32.28
N THR A 88 8.83 -8.83 -32.62
CA THR A 88 9.92 -9.02 -31.64
C THR A 88 11.02 -8.00 -31.88
N THR A 89 11.44 -7.29 -30.84
CA THR A 89 12.60 -6.40 -30.85
C THR A 89 13.75 -7.06 -30.10
N THR A 90 14.86 -7.37 -30.79
CA THR A 90 16.02 -8.08 -30.21
C THR A 90 17.30 -7.26 -30.16
N GLY A 91 17.27 -6.01 -30.63
CA GLY A 91 18.42 -5.11 -30.56
C GLY A 91 18.83 -4.82 -29.12
N SER A 92 20.06 -4.36 -28.89
CA SER A 92 20.62 -4.11 -27.54
C SER A 92 19.75 -3.21 -26.66
N ASN A 93 18.96 -2.31 -27.26
CA ASN A 93 18.00 -1.48 -26.51
C ASN A 93 16.60 -2.11 -26.47
N GLY A 94 16.21 -2.97 -27.41
CA GLY A 94 14.93 -3.70 -27.43
C GLY A 94 13.65 -2.84 -27.36
N ASN A 95 13.75 -1.51 -27.36
CA ASN A 95 12.67 -0.61 -26.99
C ASN A 95 11.57 -0.52 -28.05
N ILE A 96 10.32 -0.41 -27.59
CA ILE A 96 9.19 0.08 -28.37
C ILE A 96 8.91 1.51 -27.89
N ALA A 97 9.19 2.49 -28.74
CA ALA A 97 8.88 3.90 -28.47
C ALA A 97 7.70 4.34 -29.35
N THR A 98 6.63 4.82 -28.74
CA THR A 98 5.46 5.35 -29.43
C THR A 98 5.33 6.85 -29.16
N ALA A 99 5.16 7.66 -30.20
CA ALA A 99 4.86 9.09 -30.03
C ALA A 99 3.45 9.31 -29.46
N GLY A 100 2.53 8.36 -29.68
CA GLY A 100 1.18 8.34 -29.12
C GLY A 100 0.98 7.21 -28.10
N THR A 101 -0.28 6.79 -27.96
CA THR A 101 -0.68 5.73 -27.03
C THR A 101 -0.31 4.33 -27.56
N LEU A 102 0.20 3.47 -26.69
CA LEU A 102 0.25 2.03 -26.92
C LEU A 102 -1.03 1.39 -26.36
N THR A 103 -1.86 0.81 -27.22
CA THR A 103 -3.04 0.05 -26.82
C THR A 103 -2.71 -1.44 -26.85
N VAL A 104 -2.84 -2.12 -25.71
CA VAL A 104 -2.76 -3.58 -25.63
C VAL A 104 -4.15 -4.13 -25.30
N VAL A 105 -4.72 -4.89 -26.23
CA VAL A 105 -5.99 -5.60 -25.99
C VAL A 105 -5.66 -7.00 -25.50
N GLY A 106 -5.98 -7.28 -24.23
CA GLY A 106 -5.67 -8.55 -23.58
C GLY A 106 -4.67 -8.40 -22.42
N THR A 107 -3.97 -9.48 -22.10
CA THR A 107 -3.03 -9.54 -20.98
C THR A 107 -1.63 -9.09 -21.42
N SER A 108 -0.97 -8.32 -20.55
CA SER A 108 0.47 -8.01 -20.67
C SER A 108 1.20 -8.70 -19.53
N SER A 109 2.38 -9.26 -19.80
CA SER A 109 3.28 -9.80 -18.78
C SER A 109 4.57 -8.99 -18.78
N PHE A 110 4.91 -8.42 -17.62
CA PHE A 110 6.16 -7.70 -17.39
C PHE A 110 6.95 -8.47 -16.33
N THR A 111 8.13 -8.96 -16.69
CA THR A 111 8.97 -9.78 -15.81
C THR A 111 10.07 -8.97 -15.10
N GLY A 112 10.30 -7.74 -15.54
CA GLY A 112 11.27 -6.81 -14.95
C GLY A 112 10.63 -5.74 -14.07
N LEU A 113 11.44 -4.75 -13.65
CA LEU A 113 10.95 -3.57 -12.95
C LEU A 113 10.07 -2.74 -13.88
N THR A 114 8.80 -2.59 -13.52
CA THR A 114 7.88 -1.69 -14.21
C THR A 114 7.87 -0.34 -13.49
N THR A 115 8.18 0.73 -14.21
CA THR A 115 8.00 2.11 -13.72
C THR A 115 6.86 2.76 -14.50
N MET A 116 5.92 3.37 -13.78
CA MET A 116 4.79 4.07 -14.38
C MET A 116 4.67 5.44 -13.73
N VAL A 117 4.60 6.48 -14.56
CA VAL A 117 4.45 7.86 -14.12
C VAL A 117 3.03 8.31 -14.48
N TYR A 118 2.25 8.73 -13.47
CA TYR A 118 0.83 9.11 -13.61
C TYR A 118 -0.11 7.99 -14.14
N ALA A 119 0.17 6.72 -13.83
CA ALA A 119 -0.75 5.64 -14.17
C ALA A 119 -2.06 5.72 -13.37
N SER A 120 -3.18 5.52 -14.06
CA SER A 120 -4.49 5.29 -13.46
C SER A 120 -4.88 3.83 -13.70
N SER A 121 -4.96 3.04 -12.64
CA SER A 121 -5.28 1.61 -12.70
C SER A 121 -6.54 1.30 -11.89
N THR A 122 -7.33 0.35 -12.37
CA THR A 122 -8.50 -0.20 -11.66
C THR A 122 -8.29 -1.69 -11.44
N GLY A 123 -8.81 -2.23 -10.32
CA GLY A 123 -8.78 -3.68 -10.07
C GLY A 123 -7.39 -4.27 -9.83
N GLN A 124 -6.49 -3.55 -9.16
CA GLN A 124 -5.16 -4.06 -8.82
C GLN A 124 -5.28 -5.27 -7.88
N SER A 125 -4.79 -6.42 -8.32
CA SER A 125 -4.64 -7.64 -7.51
C SER A 125 -3.16 -7.98 -7.39
N LEU A 126 -2.66 -8.00 -6.17
CA LEU A 126 -1.25 -8.29 -5.88
C LEU A 126 -1.18 -9.55 -5.02
N THR A 127 -0.25 -10.44 -5.36
CA THR A 127 0.09 -11.60 -4.50
C THR A 127 1.03 -11.21 -3.36
N GLY A 128 1.72 -10.07 -3.49
CA GLY A 128 2.61 -9.51 -2.47
C GLY A 128 2.08 -8.18 -1.91
N ASN A 129 2.99 -7.42 -1.29
CA ASN A 129 2.66 -6.16 -0.66
C ASN A 129 2.54 -5.02 -1.68
N LEU A 130 1.59 -4.10 -1.43
CA LEU A 130 1.58 -2.78 -2.05
C LEU A 130 2.48 -1.84 -1.23
N MET A 131 3.58 -1.38 -1.82
CA MET A 131 4.51 -0.43 -1.20
C MET A 131 4.20 0.98 -1.69
N VAL A 132 3.88 1.89 -0.76
CA VAL A 132 3.57 3.30 -1.07
C VAL A 132 4.61 4.18 -0.38
N ASN A 133 5.48 4.83 -1.16
CA ASN A 133 6.53 5.72 -0.64
C ASN A 133 6.02 7.16 -0.39
N GLY A 134 4.77 7.28 0.04
CA GLY A 134 4.05 8.54 0.15
C GLY A 134 2.65 8.33 0.73
N TYR A 135 1.70 9.19 0.38
CA TYR A 135 0.32 9.05 0.84
C TYR A 135 -0.44 8.00 0.01
N ALA A 136 -1.10 7.07 0.69
CA ALA A 136 -2.19 6.30 0.12
C ALA A 136 -3.49 7.06 0.34
N THR A 137 -4.09 7.59 -0.73
CA THR A 137 -5.34 8.36 -0.66
C THR A 137 -6.48 7.59 -1.32
N THR A 138 -7.59 7.44 -0.60
CA THR A 138 -8.83 6.84 -1.09
C THR A 138 -9.86 7.94 -1.34
N THR A 139 -10.31 8.11 -2.59
CA THR A 139 -11.22 9.21 -3.00
C THR A 139 -12.53 8.75 -3.64
N GLY A 140 -12.78 7.44 -3.72
CA GLY A 140 -14.06 6.92 -4.22
C GLY A 140 -15.23 7.35 -3.34
N SER A 141 -16.48 7.18 -3.80
CA SER A 141 -17.69 7.60 -3.06
C SER A 141 -17.74 7.08 -1.62
N ASN A 142 -17.14 5.91 -1.37
CA ASN A 142 -17.03 5.32 -0.05
C ASN A 142 -15.71 5.65 0.63
N GLY A 143 -14.64 6.02 -0.09
CA GLY A 143 -13.35 6.42 0.47
C GLY A 143 -12.68 5.43 1.44
N ASN A 144 -13.18 4.19 1.55
CA ASN A 144 -12.83 3.29 2.63
C ASN A 144 -11.52 2.53 2.38
N ILE A 145 -10.77 2.30 3.46
CA ILE A 145 -9.73 1.27 3.54
C ILE A 145 -10.35 0.06 4.25
N ALA A 146 -10.57 -1.02 3.51
CA ALA A 146 -11.06 -2.28 4.06
C ALA A 146 -9.91 -3.30 4.11
N THR A 147 -9.63 -3.83 5.30
CA THR A 147 -8.62 -4.87 5.50
C THR A 147 -9.32 -6.15 5.96
N ALA A 148 -9.00 -7.30 5.33
CA ALA A 148 -9.51 -8.60 5.80
C ALA A 148 -8.89 -9.00 7.15
N GLY A 149 -7.64 -8.57 7.39
CA GLY A 149 -6.96 -8.71 8.68
C GLY A 149 -6.95 -7.42 9.48
N THR A 150 -5.99 -7.33 10.39
CA THR A 150 -5.78 -6.15 11.24
C THR A 150 -5.11 -5.01 10.48
N LEU A 151 -5.53 -3.77 10.73
CA LEU A 151 -4.78 -2.58 10.37
C LEU A 151 -3.81 -2.22 11.50
N THR A 152 -2.51 -2.26 11.23
CA THR A 152 -1.48 -1.75 12.15
C THR A 152 -1.07 -0.35 11.70
N VAL A 153 -1.18 0.63 12.60
CA VAL A 153 -0.67 1.99 12.37
C VAL A 153 0.47 2.23 13.34
N VAL A 154 1.66 2.49 12.80
CA VAL A 154 2.81 2.94 13.60
C VAL A 154 2.81 4.46 13.59
N GLY A 155 2.57 5.06 14.75
CA GLY A 155 2.44 6.52 14.90
C GLY A 155 1.00 6.95 15.16
N THR A 156 0.73 8.23 14.93
CA THR A 156 -0.57 8.86 15.23
C THR A 156 -1.56 8.72 14.08
N SER A 157 -2.78 8.25 14.36
CA SER A 157 -3.93 8.42 13.47
C SER A 157 -4.72 9.67 13.87
N ASN A 158 -4.98 10.56 12.91
CA ASN A 158 -5.83 11.73 13.13
C ASN A 158 -7.20 11.49 12.46
N PHE A 159 -8.26 11.42 13.27
CA PHE A 159 -9.64 11.31 12.79
C PHE A 159 -10.31 12.69 12.93
N THR A 160 -10.62 13.34 11.82
CA THR A 160 -11.28 14.65 11.80
C THR A 160 -12.79 14.55 12.00
N GLY A 161 -13.36 13.37 11.80
CA GLY A 161 -14.75 13.04 12.08
C GLY A 161 -14.91 12.10 13.28
N ILE A 162 -16.09 11.49 13.41
CA ILE A 162 -16.38 10.51 14.45
C ILE A 162 -15.53 9.25 14.21
N ALA A 163 -14.74 8.85 15.21
CA ALA A 163 -14.06 7.56 15.23
C ALA A 163 -14.87 6.57 16.09
N THR A 164 -15.54 5.62 15.45
CA THR A 164 -16.26 4.54 16.14
C THR A 164 -15.35 3.32 16.24
N ILE A 165 -14.98 2.96 17.47
CA ILE A 165 -14.19 1.75 17.73
C ILE A 165 -15.06 0.78 18.55
N ALA A 166 -15.65 -0.21 17.88
CA ALA A 166 -16.57 -1.14 18.52
C ALA A 166 -15.89 -2.01 19.60
N TYR A 167 -14.61 -2.35 19.39
CA TYR A 167 -13.80 -3.16 20.31
C TYR A 167 -12.40 -2.57 20.40
N ALA A 168 -12.24 -1.55 21.26
CA ALA A 168 -10.99 -0.79 21.33
C ALA A 168 -9.85 -1.54 22.02
N SER A 169 -10.14 -2.56 22.83
CA SER A 169 -9.11 -3.46 23.39
C SER A 169 -9.71 -4.70 24.04
N THR A 170 -8.92 -5.78 24.14
CA THR A 170 -9.14 -6.88 25.08
C THR A 170 -8.43 -6.65 26.42
N THR A 171 -7.60 -5.60 26.55
CA THR A 171 -6.78 -5.34 27.74
C THR A 171 -6.89 -3.90 28.27
N ALA A 172 -6.62 -2.89 27.43
CA ALA A 172 -6.76 -1.47 27.80
C ALA A 172 -6.84 -0.55 26.58
N THR A 173 -7.67 0.50 26.68
CA THR A 173 -7.62 1.68 25.82
C THR A 173 -7.02 2.81 26.64
N THR A 174 -5.84 3.29 26.28
CA THR A 174 -5.18 4.40 26.98
C THR A 174 -5.39 5.69 26.22
N ASN A 175 -6.13 6.63 26.84
CA ASN A 175 -6.20 8.00 26.37
C ASN A 175 -5.10 8.78 27.08
N SER A 176 -4.03 9.16 26.38
CA SER A 176 -2.91 9.93 26.96
C SER A 176 -3.23 11.42 27.20
N GLY A 177 -4.45 11.85 26.84
CA GLY A 177 -4.99 13.18 27.11
C GLY A 177 -6.36 13.12 27.79
N LEU A 178 -7.09 14.24 27.77
CA LEU A 178 -8.45 14.29 28.31
C LEU A 178 -9.41 13.50 27.41
N ALA A 179 -9.96 12.41 27.94
CA ALA A 179 -11.19 11.83 27.40
C ALA A 179 -12.36 12.76 27.77
N SER A 180 -12.56 13.81 26.96
CA SER A 180 -13.66 14.75 27.13
C SER A 180 -14.84 14.32 26.27
N THR A 181 -15.71 13.50 26.81
CA THR A 181 -17.01 13.19 26.19
C THR A 181 -18.12 13.79 27.03
N SER A 182 -19.18 14.26 26.38
CA SER A 182 -20.43 14.58 27.06
C SER A 182 -21.10 13.33 27.64
N SER A 183 -20.68 12.14 27.19
CA SER A 183 -21.19 10.85 27.63
C SER A 183 -20.08 9.79 27.75
N LEU A 184 -19.31 9.81 28.86
CA LEU A 184 -18.41 8.70 29.19
C LEU A 184 -19.20 7.60 29.92
N VAL A 185 -19.60 6.56 29.19
CA VAL A 185 -20.22 5.38 29.81
C VAL A 185 -19.10 4.41 30.20
N VAL A 186 -18.81 4.34 31.50
CA VAL A 186 -17.88 3.37 32.10
C VAL A 186 -18.67 2.36 32.91
N GLY A 187 -18.86 1.16 32.35
CA GLY A 187 -19.63 0.09 32.99
C GLY A 187 -21.15 0.28 32.90
N GLY A 188 -21.76 -0.20 31.81
CA GLY A 188 -23.21 -0.26 31.65
C GLY A 188 -23.66 -0.27 30.18
N ASN A 189 -24.73 -1.03 29.88
CA ASN A 189 -25.51 -0.86 28.64
C ASN A 189 -26.17 0.54 28.69
N SER A 190 -26.27 1.20 27.53
CA SER A 190 -26.56 2.62 27.25
C SER A 190 -27.72 3.33 28.00
N THR A 191 -28.40 2.67 28.94
CA THR A 191 -29.60 3.16 29.63
C THR A 191 -29.34 3.55 31.10
N ASN A 192 -28.27 3.07 31.72
CA ASN A 192 -28.04 3.23 33.17
C ASN A 192 -26.73 3.97 33.49
N GLY A 193 -26.80 5.31 33.55
CA GLY A 193 -25.83 6.16 34.24
C GLY A 193 -24.50 6.35 33.49
N THR A 194 -24.40 7.43 32.73
CA THR A 194 -23.10 7.95 32.31
C THR A 194 -22.41 8.60 33.51
N LEU A 195 -21.21 8.16 33.88
CA LEU A 195 -20.37 8.91 34.80
C LEU A 195 -19.68 10.00 33.99
N ALA A 196 -20.01 11.28 34.20
CA ALA A 196 -19.33 12.34 33.46
C ALA A 196 -17.84 12.36 33.83
N GLY A 197 -17.46 11.86 35.01
CA GLY A 197 -16.09 11.67 35.46
C GLY A 197 -16.05 11.09 36.88
N MET A 198 -14.89 10.56 37.26
CA MET A 198 -14.64 10.02 38.60
C MET A 198 -13.33 10.59 39.13
N ILE A 199 -13.38 11.16 40.32
CA ILE A 199 -12.22 11.64 41.06
C ILE A 199 -11.98 10.64 42.18
N PHE A 200 -10.79 10.05 42.23
CA PHE A 200 -10.37 9.26 43.38
C PHE A 200 -9.36 10.06 44.18
N GLY A 201 -9.37 9.89 45.49
CA GLY A 201 -8.40 10.56 46.34
C GLY A 201 -8.48 10.08 47.78
N THR A 202 -7.74 10.78 48.63
CA THR A 202 -7.74 10.57 50.07
C THR A 202 -8.14 11.84 50.78
N CYS A 203 -8.75 11.72 51.96
CA CYS A 203 -9.00 12.85 52.83
C CYS A 203 -8.75 12.47 54.30
N ASN A 204 -8.29 13.40 55.13
CA ASN A 204 -8.00 13.18 56.54
C ASN A 204 -9.16 13.66 57.41
N LEU A 205 -9.54 12.83 58.38
CA LEU A 205 -10.61 13.15 59.32
C LEU A 205 -10.16 14.13 60.40
N ALA A 206 -11.02 15.11 60.69
CA ALA A 206 -10.87 15.97 61.86
C ALA A 206 -11.02 15.17 63.16
N GLN A 207 -10.01 15.21 64.02
CA GLN A 207 -9.98 14.48 65.29
C GLN A 207 -10.86 15.15 66.33
N SER A 208 -12.02 14.55 66.61
CA SER A 208 -12.87 14.96 67.73
C SER A 208 -13.64 13.77 68.31
N SER A 209 -13.73 13.71 69.65
CA SER A 209 -14.36 12.60 70.36
C SER A 209 -15.82 12.43 69.96
N ILE A 210 -16.22 11.19 69.68
CA ILE A 210 -17.63 10.81 69.50
C ILE A 210 -18.04 10.09 70.78
N THR A 211 -19.16 10.50 71.38
CA THR A 211 -19.73 9.81 72.55
C THR A 211 -20.01 8.34 72.23
N ALA A 212 -19.94 7.47 73.24
CA ALA A 212 -20.22 6.06 73.08
C ALA A 212 -21.63 5.83 72.51
N SER A 213 -21.75 4.93 71.53
CA SER A 213 -23.03 4.51 70.94
C SER A 213 -23.83 5.65 70.31
N THR A 214 -23.16 6.73 69.89
CA THR A 214 -23.76 7.85 69.14
C THR A 214 -23.14 8.02 67.76
N THR A 215 -23.81 8.77 66.89
CA THR A 215 -23.26 9.21 65.61
C THR A 215 -22.80 10.67 65.69
N ALA A 216 -21.82 11.04 64.88
CA ALA A 216 -21.46 12.44 64.71
C ALA A 216 -20.91 12.69 63.30
N PHE A 217 -21.19 13.87 62.77
CA PHE A 217 -20.57 14.35 61.53
C PHE A 217 -19.12 14.75 61.77
N ARG A 218 -18.24 14.34 60.86
CA ARG A 218 -16.83 14.69 60.83
C ARG A 218 -16.47 15.22 59.46
N THR A 219 -15.76 16.33 59.44
CA THR A 219 -15.25 16.93 58.22
C THR A 219 -13.91 16.32 57.84
N CYS A 220 -13.77 16.15 56.53
CA CYS A 220 -12.60 15.65 55.85
C CYS A 220 -12.15 16.76 54.89
N SER A 221 -11.43 17.75 55.42
CA SER A 221 -11.13 19.01 54.72
C SER A 221 -9.89 18.95 53.84
N THR A 222 -9.27 17.78 53.69
CA THR A 222 -8.13 17.57 52.80
C THR A 222 -8.50 16.78 51.55
N ALA A 223 -9.80 16.63 51.27
CA ALA A 223 -10.23 16.09 49.99
C ALA A 223 -9.85 17.10 48.90
N THR A 224 -9.49 16.64 47.70
CA THR A 224 -9.11 17.55 46.60
C THR A 224 -9.93 17.24 45.36
N GLY A 225 -10.40 18.29 44.69
CA GLY A 225 -11.14 18.22 43.44
C GLY A 225 -12.63 17.93 43.61
N VAL A 226 -13.16 17.83 44.84
CA VAL A 226 -14.60 17.59 45.08
C VAL A 226 -15.37 18.89 45.23
N THR A 227 -16.62 18.94 44.74
CA THR A 227 -17.55 20.07 44.92
C THR A 227 -18.88 19.57 45.46
N THR A 228 -19.75 20.47 45.92
CA THR A 228 -21.05 20.12 46.53
C THR A 228 -22.02 19.39 45.60
N SER A 229 -21.78 19.41 44.29
CA SER A 229 -22.59 18.70 43.29
C SER A 229 -22.20 17.23 43.09
N PHE A 230 -21.09 16.76 43.66
CA PHE A 230 -20.59 15.40 43.40
C PHE A 230 -21.18 14.38 44.38
N LYS A 231 -21.47 13.18 43.87
CA LYS A 231 -21.83 12.03 44.70
C LYS A 231 -20.56 11.37 45.17
N VAL A 232 -20.40 11.25 46.48
CA VAL A 232 -19.17 10.75 47.09
C VAL A 232 -19.43 9.40 47.73
N PHE A 233 -18.64 8.42 47.33
CA PHE A 233 -18.47 7.18 48.06
C PHE A 233 -17.16 7.28 48.85
N VAL A 234 -17.19 6.93 50.14
CA VAL A 234 -16.01 6.91 51.00
C VAL A 234 -15.80 5.52 51.57
N GLN A 235 -14.54 5.21 51.84
CA GLN A 235 -14.15 3.97 52.48
C GLN A 235 -13.20 4.27 53.65
N ALA A 236 -13.54 3.74 54.82
CA ALA A 236 -12.65 3.74 55.98
C ALA A 236 -11.35 3.02 55.64
N THR A 237 -10.21 3.58 56.04
CA THR A 237 -8.94 2.85 56.04
C THR A 237 -8.69 2.24 57.41
N SER A 238 -7.71 1.32 57.50
CA SER A 238 -7.29 0.70 58.77
C SER A 238 -6.81 1.69 59.82
N THR A 239 -6.54 2.93 59.44
CA THR A 239 -6.11 3.98 60.37
C THR A 239 -7.25 4.51 61.24
N LEU A 240 -8.52 4.35 60.84
CA LEU A 240 -9.68 4.94 61.51
C LEU A 240 -9.82 4.58 63.00
N THR A 241 -9.35 3.39 63.37
CA THR A 241 -9.41 2.84 64.73
C THR A 241 -8.08 2.97 65.49
N ASN A 242 -7.10 3.69 64.93
CA ASN A 242 -5.79 3.83 65.58
C ASN A 242 -5.93 4.54 66.94
N GLY A 243 -5.40 3.91 68.00
CA GLY A 243 -5.49 4.42 69.37
C GLY A 243 -6.84 4.22 70.07
N VAL A 244 -7.76 3.44 69.49
CA VAL A 244 -9.07 3.13 70.08
C VAL A 244 -8.99 1.86 70.91
N THR A 245 -9.23 1.98 72.22
CA THR A 245 -9.39 0.80 73.10
C THR A 245 -10.85 0.36 73.05
N VAL A 246 -11.14 -0.76 72.40
CA VAL A 246 -12.48 -1.37 72.41
C VAL A 246 -12.58 -2.28 73.64
N PRO A 247 -13.43 -1.98 74.64
CA PRO A 247 -13.73 -2.91 75.73
C PRO A 247 -14.08 -4.31 75.21
N SER A 248 -13.85 -5.35 76.01
CA SER A 248 -14.10 -6.76 75.63
C SER A 248 -15.55 -7.08 75.21
N ASN A 249 -16.49 -6.15 75.45
CA ASN A 249 -17.90 -6.21 75.05
C ASN A 249 -18.32 -5.04 74.13
N GLY A 250 -17.37 -4.22 73.65
CA GLY A 250 -17.62 -3.11 72.74
C GLY A 250 -17.83 -3.58 71.30
N GLY A 251 -18.67 -2.88 70.55
CA GLY A 251 -18.88 -3.12 69.13
C GLY A 251 -17.64 -2.81 68.27
N PRO A 252 -17.70 -3.07 66.95
CA PRO A 252 -16.53 -3.26 66.07
C PRO A 252 -15.69 -2.01 65.72
N GLY A 253 -15.68 -0.97 66.56
CA GLY A 253 -14.94 0.27 66.30
C GLY A 253 -15.84 1.39 65.78
N PHE A 254 -15.52 1.92 64.61
CA PHE A 254 -16.28 2.99 63.96
C PHE A 254 -16.92 2.50 62.65
N ALA A 255 -18.12 2.97 62.35
CA ALA A 255 -18.79 2.74 61.07
C ALA A 255 -19.07 4.07 60.37
N ILE A 256 -18.78 4.16 59.07
CA ILE A 256 -19.21 5.29 58.25
C ILE A 256 -20.60 5.01 57.74
N LEU A 257 -21.56 5.85 58.11
CA LEU A 257 -22.97 5.68 57.78
C LEU A 257 -23.34 6.41 56.49
N SER A 258 -22.77 7.61 56.31
CA SER A 258 -23.04 8.45 55.16
C SER A 258 -21.84 9.33 54.85
N ALA A 259 -21.76 9.79 53.60
CA ALA A 259 -20.79 10.77 53.17
C ALA A 259 -21.42 11.71 52.16
N SER A 260 -21.05 12.98 52.24
CA SER A 260 -21.53 14.00 51.33
C SER A 260 -20.47 15.07 51.14
N SER A 261 -20.37 15.60 49.93
CA SER A 261 -19.55 16.79 49.67
C SER A 261 -20.32 18.02 50.16
N THR A 262 -19.77 18.72 51.15
CA THR A 262 -20.47 19.84 51.83
C THR A 262 -19.91 21.21 51.47
N ALA A 263 -18.70 21.24 50.92
CA ALA A 263 -18.05 22.40 50.34
C ALA A 263 -17.02 21.93 49.29
N VAL A 264 -16.40 22.88 48.59
CA VAL A 264 -15.22 22.58 47.76
C VAL A 264 -14.16 21.93 48.64
N ASP A 265 -13.55 20.84 48.14
CA ASP A 265 -12.44 20.14 48.80
C ASP A 265 -12.78 19.61 50.21
N THR A 266 -14.08 19.43 50.50
CA THR A 266 -14.56 19.01 51.82
C THR A 266 -15.62 17.92 51.72
N ILE A 267 -15.31 16.76 52.30
CA ILE A 267 -16.28 15.69 52.49
C ILE A 267 -16.69 15.67 53.96
N SER A 268 -17.99 15.72 54.23
CA SER A 268 -18.53 15.41 55.55
C SER A 268 -18.91 13.94 55.57
N VAL A 269 -18.50 13.24 56.62
CA VAL A 269 -18.88 11.85 56.85
C VAL A 269 -19.61 11.72 58.19
N GLU A 270 -20.65 10.94 58.23
CA GLU A 270 -21.30 10.57 59.47
C GLU A 270 -20.66 9.29 60.01
N ILE A 271 -20.15 9.35 61.24
CA ILE A 271 -19.46 8.23 61.87
C ILE A 271 -20.24 7.79 63.10
N SER A 272 -20.55 6.50 63.18
CA SER A 272 -21.08 5.84 64.37
C SER A 272 -19.95 5.31 65.23
N ASN A 273 -19.97 5.65 66.53
CA ASN A 273 -19.05 5.10 67.51
C ASN A 273 -19.67 3.88 68.20
N LEU A 274 -19.18 2.69 67.86
CA LEU A 274 -19.65 1.42 68.40
C LEU A 274 -18.76 0.88 69.52
N THR A 275 -17.73 1.61 69.93
CA THR A 275 -16.67 1.12 70.85
C THR A 275 -17.12 0.95 72.31
N GLY A 276 -18.29 1.46 72.70
CA GLY A 276 -18.78 1.42 74.09
C GLY A 276 -18.14 2.45 75.03
N SER A 277 -17.25 3.31 74.55
CA SER A 277 -16.71 4.46 75.28
C SER A 277 -16.54 5.67 74.35
N ALA A 278 -16.39 6.88 74.90
CA ALA A 278 -16.11 8.05 74.08
C ALA A 278 -14.71 7.92 73.47
N ASN A 279 -14.63 7.92 72.14
CA ASN A 279 -13.38 7.71 71.41
C ASN A 279 -13.26 8.70 70.24
N THR A 280 -12.03 9.00 69.86
CA THR A 280 -11.73 9.96 68.79
C THR A 280 -11.28 9.19 67.55
N PRO A 281 -12.13 9.04 66.51
CA PRO A 281 -11.66 8.49 65.25
C PRO A 281 -10.58 9.42 64.68
N SER A 282 -9.47 8.83 64.27
CA SER A 282 -8.39 9.54 63.59
C SER A 282 -7.95 8.72 62.39
N GLY A 283 -7.56 9.35 61.29
CA GLY A 283 -7.09 8.61 60.12
C GLY A 283 -7.48 9.22 58.79
N THR A 284 -7.13 8.50 57.72
CA THR A 284 -7.39 8.87 56.34
C THR A 284 -8.53 8.03 55.78
N LEU A 285 -9.37 8.61 54.94
CA LEU A 285 -10.41 7.94 54.17
C LEU A 285 -10.03 7.95 52.70
N ASN A 286 -10.34 6.86 51.98
CA ASN A 286 -10.36 6.89 50.53
C ASN A 286 -11.72 7.42 50.08
N PHE A 287 -11.75 8.17 48.99
CA PHE A 287 -13.00 8.60 48.37
C PHE A 287 -12.99 8.43 46.86
N TRP A 288 -14.18 8.23 46.32
CA TRP A 288 -14.51 8.33 44.91
C TRP A 288 -15.67 9.32 44.78
N ALA A 289 -15.44 10.42 44.09
CA ALA A 289 -16.45 11.40 43.78
C ALA A 289 -16.80 11.29 42.30
N VAL A 290 -18.05 10.96 42.00
CA VAL A 290 -18.57 10.93 40.64
C VAL A 290 -19.34 12.22 40.35
N ARG A 291 -19.09 12.76 39.16
CA ARG A 291 -19.84 13.89 38.59
C ARG A 291 -20.92 13.40 37.63
#